data_AF-A0A8B6H3A9-F1
#
_entry.id   AF-A0A8B6H3A9-F1
#
_cell.length_a   1.000
_cell.length_b   1.000
_cell.length_c   1.000
_cell.angle_alpha   90.00
_cell.angle_beta   90.00
_cell.angle_gamma   90.00
#
_symmetry.space_group_name_H-M   'P 1'
#
loop_
_entity.id
_entity.type
_entity.pdbx_description
1 polymer ?
#
loop_
_entity_poly.entity_id
_entity_poly.type
_entity_poly.pdbx_seq_one_letter_code
_entity_poly.pdbx_strand_id
1 'polypeptide(L)' 'MVLTCRFYGNKYPEVEDVVMVNVRSIAEMGAYVHLLEYNNIEGMILLSELSRRRIRSINKLIRVGRSECVVVIRVDKDK' A
#
# COMPACT_ATOMS: atom_id res chain seq x y z
N MET A 1 26.31 1.91 0.21
CA MET A 1 25.36 2.91 -0.29
C MET A 1 24.28 2.15 -1.06
N VAL A 2 23.06 2.05 -0.53
CA VAL A 2 22.00 1.30 -1.20
C VAL A 2 21.42 2.16 -2.32
N LEU A 3 21.50 1.66 -3.55
CA LEU A 3 20.87 2.29 -4.72
C LEU A 3 19.36 2.02 -4.64
N THR A 4 18.62 2.96 -4.06
CA THR A 4 17.15 2.89 -4.03
C THR A 4 16.62 3.89 -5.05
N CYS A 5 16.17 3.37 -6.19
CA CYS A 5 15.53 4.13 -7.26
C CYS A 5 14.09 3.64 -7.48
N ARG A 6 13.22 4.57 -7.87
CA ARG A 6 11.87 4.28 -8.37
C ARG A 6 11.94 3.63 -9.77
N PHE A 7 10.94 2.80 -10.06
CA PHE A 7 10.83 2.07 -11.32
C PHE A 7 10.30 2.97 -12.44
N TYR A 8 9.35 3.85 -12.11
CA TYR A 8 8.74 4.78 -13.06
C TYR A 8 9.34 6.18 -12.93
N GLY A 9 9.30 6.97 -14.01
CA GLY A 9 9.71 8.37 -13.99
C GLY A 9 8.85 9.22 -13.05
N ASN A 10 7.56 8.86 -12.91
CA ASN A 10 6.61 9.55 -12.06
C ASN A 10 6.96 9.35 -10.58
N LYS A 11 6.86 10.42 -9.78
CA LYS A 11 7.16 10.37 -8.34
C LYS A 11 6.08 9.63 -7.55
N TYR A 12 4.83 9.78 -7.96
CA TYR A 12 3.66 9.19 -7.33
C TYR A 12 2.83 8.45 -8.38
N PRO A 13 2.10 7.39 -7.99
CA PRO A 13 1.12 6.74 -8.87
C PRO A 13 -0.02 7.69 -9.24
N GLU A 14 -0.80 7.32 -10.24
CA GLU A 14 -2.06 7.96 -10.55
C GLU A 14 -3.23 7.29 -9.81
N VAL A 15 -4.39 7.93 -9.83
CA VAL A 15 -5.60 7.34 -9.26
C VAL A 15 -6.04 6.20 -10.18
N GLU A 16 -6.54 5.10 -9.61
CA GLU A 16 -6.92 3.85 -10.29
C GLU A 16 -5.75 2.97 -10.77
N ASP A 17 -4.50 3.39 -10.55
CA ASP A 17 -3.34 2.55 -10.84
C ASP A 17 -3.26 1.33 -9.90
N VAL A 18 -2.88 0.19 -10.48
CA VAL A 18 -2.59 -1.04 -9.74
C VAL A 18 -1.11 -1.06 -9.40
N VAL A 19 -0.78 -1.09 -8.12
CA VAL A 19 0.60 -1.07 -7.63
C VAL A 19 0.89 -2.24 -6.71
N MET A 20 2.13 -2.72 -6.76
CA MET A 20 2.62 -3.74 -5.82
C MET A 20 3.07 -3.08 -4.51
N VAL A 21 2.45 -3.49 -3.42
CA VAL A 21 2.75 -3.00 -2.08
C VAL A 21 3.25 -4.11 -1.17
N ASN A 22 4.15 -3.78 -0.24
CA ASN A 22 4.56 -4.67 0.83
C ASN A 22 3.98 -4.18 2.15
N VAL A 23 3.30 -5.06 2.90
CA VAL A 23 2.69 -4.72 4.18
C VAL A 23 3.75 -4.59 5.25
N ARG A 24 3.92 -3.39 5.82
CA ARG A 24 4.90 -3.13 6.87
C ARG A 24 4.32 -3.42 8.26
N SER A 25 3.13 -2.92 8.53
CA SER A 25 2.49 -3.00 9.85
C SER A 25 0.98 -2.96 9.72
N ILE A 26 0.28 -3.58 10.66
CA ILE A 26 -1.18 -3.52 10.77
C ILE A 26 -1.50 -2.72 12.04
N ALA A 27 -2.31 -1.68 11.91
CA ALA A 27 -2.80 -0.84 12.98
C ALA A 27 -4.33 -0.92 13.10
N GLU A 28 -4.89 -0.34 14.16
CA GLU A 28 -6.34 -0.36 14.40
C GLU A 28 -7.14 0.41 13.35
N MET A 29 -6.55 1.42 12.68
CA MET A 29 -7.21 2.20 11.62
C MET A 29 -7.00 1.62 10.21
N GLY A 30 -6.00 0.75 10.02
CA GLY A 30 -5.64 0.27 8.68
C GLY A 30 -4.30 -0.47 8.63
N ALA A 31 -3.88 -0.84 7.42
CA ALA A 31 -2.58 -1.44 7.17
C ALA A 31 -1.63 -0.41 6.53
N TYR A 32 -0.45 -0.26 7.14
CA TYR A 32 0.64 0.53 6.58
C TYR A 32 1.44 -0.33 5.60
N VAL A 33 1.67 0.20 4.41
CA VAL A 33 2.30 -0.51 3.31
C VAL A 33 3.38 0.36 2.66
N HIS A 34 4.32 -0.27 1.98
CA HIS A 34 5.32 0.40 1.15
C HIS A 34 5.11 0.06 -0.32
N LEU A 35 5.09 1.08 -1.17
CA LEU A 35 5.01 0.90 -2.62
C LEU A 35 6.41 0.57 -3.16
N LEU A 36 6.62 -0.68 -3.56
CA LEU A 36 7.94 -1.15 -4.00
C LEU A 36 8.40 -0.45 -5.28
N GLU A 37 7.47 -0.18 -6.18
CA GLU A 37 7.74 0.43 -7.49
C GLU A 37 8.09 1.93 -7.39
N TYR A 38 7.67 2.59 -6.31
CA TYR A 38 7.84 4.03 -6.13
C TYR A 38 8.83 4.36 -5.01
N ASN A 39 9.96 3.63 -4.93
CA ASN A 39 11.00 3.90 -3.93
C ASN A 39 10.53 3.72 -2.47
N ASN A 40 9.69 2.73 -2.21
CA ASN A 40 9.16 2.41 -0.87
C ASN A 40 8.41 3.56 -0.21
N ILE A 41 7.69 4.38 -0.99
CA ILE A 41 6.79 5.40 -0.43
C ILE A 41 5.78 4.72 0.49
N GLU A 42 5.50 5.38 1.62
CA GLU A 42 4.52 4.93 2.60
C GLU A 42 3.09 5.15 2.07
N GLY A 43 2.27 4.12 2.19
CA GLY A 43 0.85 4.14 1.91
C GLY A 43 0.05 3.55 3.07
N MET A 44 -1.23 3.88 3.13
CA MET A 44 -2.15 3.34 4.12
C MET A 44 -3.38 2.75 3.43
N ILE A 45 -3.73 1.52 3.78
CA ILE A 45 -4.96 0.86 3.34
C ILE A 45 -5.94 0.91 4.50
N LEU A 46 -7.10 1.52 4.27
CA LEU A 46 -8.20 1.55 5.23
C LEU A 46 -8.82 0.16 5.39
N LEU A 47 -9.20 -0.19 6.62
CA LEU A 47 -9.91 -1.43 6.93
C LEU A 47 -11.22 -1.60 6.12
N SER A 48 -11.90 -0.49 5.85
CA SER A 48 -13.13 -0.46 5.04
C SER A 48 -12.90 -0.87 3.59
N GLU A 49 -11.71 -0.58 3.04
CA GLU A 49 -11.36 -0.88 1.64
C GLU A 49 -10.81 -2.29 1.46
N LEU A 50 -10.33 -2.91 2.54
CA LEU A 50 -9.80 -4.28 2.54
C LEU A 50 -10.87 -5.35 2.30
N SER A 51 -12.10 -5.13 2.77
CA SER A 51 -13.18 -6.07 2.58
C SER A 51 -14.54 -5.38 2.69
N ARG A 52 -15.38 -5.58 1.68
CA ARG A 52 -16.79 -5.15 1.71
C ARG A 52 -17.64 -5.95 2.72
N ARG A 53 -17.13 -7.07 3.24
CA ARG A 53 -17.82 -7.94 4.22
C ARG A 53 -17.15 -7.85 5.59
N ARG A 54 -17.95 -8.05 6.66
CA ARG A 54 -17.43 -8.10 8.04
C ARG A 54 -16.41 -9.24 8.17
N ILE A 55 -15.18 -8.85 8.52
CA ILE A 55 -14.07 -9.76 8.71
C ILE A 55 -13.95 -10.16 10.18
N ARG A 56 -13.75 -11.46 10.42
CA ARG A 56 -13.51 -11.99 11.78
C ARG A 56 -12.08 -11.72 12.26
N SER A 57 -11.12 -11.69 11.35
CA SER A 57 -9.71 -11.45 11.67
C SER A 57 -8.96 -10.91 10.46
N ILE A 58 -8.28 -9.76 10.62
CA ILE A 58 -7.48 -9.12 9.58
C ILE A 58 -6.21 -9.93 9.23
N ASN A 59 -5.62 -10.60 10.23
CA ASN A 59 -4.39 -11.38 10.08
C ASN A 59 -4.51 -12.57 9.11
N LYS A 60 -5.75 -12.97 8.77
CA LYS A 60 -5.99 -14.03 7.78
C LYS A 60 -5.88 -13.51 6.35
N LEU A 61 -6.24 -12.25 6.11
CA LEU A 61 -6.25 -11.65 4.77
C LEU A 61 -4.90 -11.03 4.44
N ILE A 62 -4.30 -10.33 5.39
CA ILE A 62 -3.07 -9.60 5.18
C ILE A 62 -2.03 -10.05 6.19
N ARG A 63 -0.81 -10.28 5.71
CA ARG A 63 0.35 -10.65 6.53
C ARG A 63 1.44 -9.63 6.35
N VAL A 64 2.03 -9.22 7.47
CA VAL A 64 3.21 -8.36 7.49
C VAL A 64 4.35 -9.03 6.71
N GLY A 65 5.03 -8.26 5.88
CA GLY A 65 6.14 -8.69 5.02
C GLY A 65 5.74 -9.33 3.70
N ARG A 66 4.44 -9.53 3.45
CA ARG A 66 3.94 -10.07 2.18
C ARG A 66 3.63 -8.93 1.20
N SER A 67 3.91 -9.20 -0.08
CA SER A 67 3.51 -8.33 -1.17
C SER A 67 2.11 -8.66 -1.66
N GLU A 68 1.28 -7.64 -1.82
CA GLU A 68 -0.09 -7.73 -2.33
C GLU A 68 -0.28 -6.66 -3.42
N CYS A 69 -1.19 -6.90 -4.36
CA CYS A 69 -1.54 -5.94 -5.40
C CYS A 69 -2.75 -5.12 -4.95
N VAL A 70 -2.64 -3.80 -4.98
CA VAL A 70 -3.70 -2.88 -4.54
C VAL A 70 -3.94 -1.79 -5.57
N VAL A 71 -5.14 -1.22 -5.55
CA VAL A 71 -5.53 -0.11 -6.41
C VAL A 71 -5.42 1.20 -5.63
N VAL A 72 -4.86 2.21 -6.25
CA VAL A 72 -4.74 3.54 -5.67
C VAL A 72 -6.07 4.28 -5.78
N ILE A 73 -6.71 4.56 -4.64
CA ILE A 73 -8.00 5.27 -4.60
C ILE A 73 -7.80 6.79 -4.63
N ARG A 74 -6.73 7.27 -4.02
CA ARG A 74 -6.45 8.70 -3.90
C ARG A 74 -4.95 8.93 -3.71
N VAL A 75 -4.45 9.99 -4.33
CA VAL A 75 -3.06 10.43 -4.19
C VAL A 75 -3.07 11.90 -3.83
N ASP A 76 -2.50 12.23 -2.67
CA ASP A 76 -2.22 13.62 -2.29
C ASP A 76 -0.80 13.96 -2.76
N LYS A 77 -0.70 14.75 -3.84
CA LYS A 77 0.58 15.19 -4.43
C LYS A 77 1.12 16.50 -3.82
N ASP A 78 0.30 17.16 -2.99
CA ASP A 78 0.54 18.49 -2.42
C ASP A 78 1.13 18.47 -1.00
N LYS A 79 1.40 17.29 -0.44
CA LYS A 79 2.16 17.12 0.81
C LYS A 79 3.50 16.42 0.59
#